data_AF-A0A9E6AJ06-F1
#
_entry.id   AF-A0A9E6AJ06-F1
#
_cell.length_a   1.000
_cell.length_b   1.000
_cell.length_c   1.000
_cell.angle_alpha   90.00
_cell.angle_beta   90.00
_cell.angle_gamma   90.00
#
_symmetry.space_group_name_H-M   'P 1'
#
loop_
_entity.id
_entity.type
_entity.pdbx_description
1 polymer ?
#
loop_
_entity_poly.entity_id
_entity_poly.type
_entity_poly.pdbx_seq_one_letter_code
_entity_poly.pdbx_strand_id
1 'polypeptide(L)'
;MSRTDHKTFLRNLSAEDRQSLTHRDPIAGYLHLAVYLVLLISTSFLIATKALLWPLLLPVQGVLLVFLFTLSHECTHRSPFPSDRVCDGVGHAMGVVLILPFHWFRAFHLAHHRYTNIPGQDPELEGGKPETLRGWLWHV
;
A
#
# COMPACT_ATOMS: atom_id res chain seq x y z
N MET A 1 6.68 22.01 -30.20
CA MET A 1 5.58 21.46 -29.38
C MET A 1 5.81 21.88 -27.94
N SER A 2 4.92 22.69 -27.36
CA SER A 2 4.99 23.01 -25.93
C SER A 2 4.83 21.71 -25.15
N ARG A 3 5.81 21.38 -24.31
CA ARG A 3 5.81 20.15 -23.52
C ARG A 3 4.78 20.35 -22.41
N THR A 4 3.55 19.90 -22.60
CA THR A 4 2.51 19.97 -21.58
C THR A 4 3.00 19.21 -20.36
N ASP A 5 3.19 19.90 -19.22
CA ASP A 5 3.54 19.22 -17.98
C ASP A 5 2.32 18.46 -17.43
N HIS A 6 2.58 17.48 -16.55
CA HIS A 6 1.52 16.65 -15.97
C HIS A 6 0.47 17.46 -15.20
N LYS A 7 0.86 18.60 -14.60
CA LYS A 7 -0.07 19.47 -13.84
C LYS A 7 -1.07 20.15 -14.77
N THR A 8 -0.60 20.64 -15.91
CA THR A 8 -1.41 21.26 -16.95
C THR A 8 -2.34 20.22 -17.58
N PHE A 9 -1.82 19.02 -17.85
CA PHE A 9 -2.64 17.89 -18.30
C PHE A 9 -3.78 17.57 -17.32
N LEU A 10 -3.47 17.35 -16.04
CA LEU A 10 -4.47 17.02 -15.02
C LEU A 10 -5.52 18.13 -14.84
N ARG A 11 -5.12 19.40 -14.91
CA ARG A 11 -6.04 20.56 -14.83
C ARG A 11 -7.03 20.59 -15.99
N ASN A 12 -6.63 20.10 -17.16
CA ASN A 12 -7.46 20.11 -18.37
C ASN A 12 -8.35 18.86 -18.50
N LEU A 13 -8.25 17.87 -17.61
CA LEU A 13 -9.17 16.73 -17.60
C LEU A 13 -10.61 17.19 -17.34
N SER A 14 -11.55 16.66 -18.13
CA SER A 14 -12.97 16.89 -17.96
C SER A 14 -13.47 16.31 -16.62
N ALA A 15 -14.65 16.74 -16.17
CA ALA A 15 -15.26 16.17 -14.97
C ALA A 15 -15.57 14.67 -15.13
N GLU A 16 -15.99 14.26 -16.34
CA GLU A 16 -16.29 12.87 -16.69
C GLU A 16 -15.04 11.99 -16.64
N ASP A 17 -13.91 12.45 -17.21
CA ASP A 17 -12.64 11.73 -17.15
C ASP A 17 -12.15 11.56 -15.72
N ARG A 18 -12.26 12.62 -14.89
CA ARG A 18 -11.87 12.55 -13.48
C ARG A 18 -12.74 11.55 -12.72
N GLN A 19 -14.05 11.56 -12.97
CA GLN A 19 -14.97 10.62 -12.33
C GLN A 19 -14.68 9.18 -12.75
N SER A 20 -14.40 8.92 -14.04
CA SER A 20 -14.08 7.56 -14.51
C SER A 20 -12.76 7.05 -13.94
N LEU A 21 -11.72 7.88 -13.91
CA LEU A 21 -10.39 7.53 -13.38
C LEU A 21 -10.36 7.33 -11.87
N THR A 22 -11.29 7.94 -11.14
CA THR A 22 -11.41 7.83 -9.68
C THR A 22 -12.58 6.94 -9.24
N HIS A 23 -13.22 6.25 -10.19
CA HIS A 23 -14.35 5.38 -9.89
C HIS A 23 -13.90 4.22 -9.00
N ARG A 24 -14.62 4.01 -7.89
CA ARG A 24 -14.38 2.91 -6.95
C ARG A 24 -15.46 1.86 -7.14
N ASP A 25 -15.06 0.67 -7.56
CA ASP A 25 -15.99 -0.43 -7.77
C ASP A 25 -16.62 -0.87 -6.43
N PRO A 26 -17.95 -1.07 -6.38
CA PRO A 26 -18.63 -1.39 -5.13
C PRO A 26 -18.34 -2.79 -4.60
N ILE A 27 -17.82 -3.71 -5.42
CA ILE A 27 -17.72 -5.15 -5.12
C ILE A 27 -16.27 -5.65 -5.22
N ALA A 28 -15.51 -5.22 -6.23
CA ALA A 28 -14.20 -5.77 -6.55
C ALA A 28 -13.22 -5.76 -5.38
N GLY A 29 -13.18 -4.65 -4.62
CA GLY A 29 -12.33 -4.55 -3.43
C GLY A 29 -12.65 -5.57 -2.34
N TYR A 30 -13.94 -5.84 -2.10
CA TYR A 30 -14.36 -6.84 -1.13
C TYR A 30 -14.05 -8.27 -1.59
N LEU A 31 -14.23 -8.55 -2.88
CA LEU A 31 -13.87 -9.86 -3.45
C LEU A 31 -12.36 -10.10 -3.38
N HIS A 32 -11.55 -9.11 -3.74
CA HIS A 32 -10.10 -9.18 -3.63
C HIS A 32 -9.67 -9.43 -2.18
N LEU A 33 -10.25 -8.69 -1.22
CA LEU A 33 -9.97 -8.89 0.20
C LEU A 33 -10.35 -10.31 0.65
N ALA A 34 -11.51 -10.82 0.26
CA ALA A 34 -11.95 -12.16 0.63
C ALA A 34 -11.01 -13.25 0.08
N VAL A 35 -10.64 -13.18 -1.20
CA VAL A 35 -9.69 -14.11 -1.82
C VAL A 35 -8.34 -14.04 -1.12
N TYR A 36 -7.85 -12.83 -0.87
CA TYR A 36 -6.59 -12.61 -0.18
C TYR A 36 -6.57 -13.21 1.23
N LEU A 37 -7.63 -13.00 2.02
CA LEU A 37 -7.75 -13.57 3.36
C LEU A 37 -7.82 -15.10 3.34
N VAL A 38 -8.54 -15.69 2.38
CA VAL A 38 -8.58 -17.15 2.20
C VAL A 38 -7.17 -17.69 1.89
N LEU A 39 -6.43 -17.04 0.99
CA LEU A 39 -5.06 -17.43 0.67
C LEU A 39 -4.16 -17.31 1.90
N LEU A 40 -4.20 -16.19 2.62
CA LEU A 40 -3.39 -15.96 3.82
C LEU A 40 -3.69 -16.98 4.92
N ILE A 41 -4.96 -17.23 5.21
CA ILE A 41 -5.37 -18.17 6.27
C ILE A 41 -5.02 -19.61 5.88
N SER A 42 -5.30 -20.02 4.64
CA SER A 42 -5.03 -21.38 4.18
C SER A 42 -3.54 -21.70 4.15
N THR A 43 -2.71 -20.80 3.62
CA THR A 43 -1.25 -20.97 3.61
C THR A 43 -0.67 -20.99 5.03
N SER A 44 -1.12 -20.10 5.92
CA SER A 44 -0.76 -20.12 7.34
C SER A 44 -1.12 -21.44 8.01
N PHE A 45 -2.33 -21.96 7.76
CA PHE A 45 -2.79 -23.23 8.33
C PHE A 45 -1.97 -24.44 7.83
N LEU A 46 -1.68 -24.51 6.53
CA LEU A 46 -0.88 -25.59 5.94
C LEU A 46 0.55 -25.59 6.47
N ILE A 47 1.13 -24.39 6.69
CA ILE A 47 2.44 -24.24 7.33
C ILE A 47 2.38 -24.71 8.79
N ALA A 48 1.40 -24.23 9.56
CA ALA A 48 1.26 -24.56 10.98
C ALA A 48 1.05 -26.06 11.24
N THR A 49 0.35 -26.75 10.34
CA THR A 49 0.08 -28.19 10.41
C THR A 49 1.16 -29.05 9.76
N LYS A 50 2.22 -28.43 9.20
CA LYS A 50 3.31 -29.10 8.48
C LYS A 50 2.80 -30.03 7.36
N ALA A 51 1.84 -29.55 6.57
CA ALA A 51 1.31 -30.27 5.42
C ALA A 51 2.41 -30.66 4.41
N LEU A 52 2.09 -31.55 3.48
CA LEU A 52 3.05 -31.97 2.45
C LEU A 52 3.57 -30.73 1.68
N LEU A 53 4.89 -30.63 1.51
CA LEU A 53 5.58 -29.49 0.87
C LEU A 53 5.41 -28.12 1.58
N TRP A 54 5.02 -28.08 2.85
CA TRP A 54 4.87 -26.82 3.59
C TRP A 54 6.07 -25.86 3.52
N PRO A 55 7.36 -26.28 3.44
CA PRO A 55 8.46 -25.33 3.32
C PRO A 55 8.39 -24.49 2.04
N LEU A 56 7.79 -25.02 0.96
CA LEU A 56 7.61 -24.28 -0.30
C LEU A 56 6.53 -23.19 -0.17
N LEU A 57 5.67 -23.26 0.84
CA LEU A 57 4.67 -22.23 1.12
C LEU A 57 5.25 -21.03 1.88
N LEU A 58 6.43 -21.14 2.49
CA LEU A 58 7.08 -20.04 3.22
C LEU A 58 7.28 -18.77 2.36
N PRO A 59 7.85 -18.83 1.14
CA PRO A 59 7.96 -17.63 0.30
C PRO A 59 6.60 -17.07 -0.11
N VAL A 60 5.61 -17.93 -0.37
CA VAL A 60 4.24 -17.51 -0.72
C VAL A 60 3.61 -16.76 0.46
N GLN A 61 3.72 -17.32 1.67
CA GLN A 61 3.26 -16.69 2.89
C GLN A 61 3.97 -15.35 3.14
N GLY A 62 5.29 -15.29 2.90
CA GLY A 62 6.05 -14.04 3.01
C GLY A 62 5.51 -12.95 2.10
N VAL A 63 5.24 -13.27 0.83
CA VAL A 63 4.59 -12.33 -0.11
C VAL A 63 3.22 -11.92 0.41
N LEU A 64 2.37 -12.86 0.82
CA LEU A 64 1.04 -12.53 1.34
C LEU A 64 1.13 -11.58 2.54
N LEU A 65 2.05 -11.80 3.48
CA LEU A 65 2.26 -10.92 4.63
C LEU A 65 2.70 -9.50 4.22
N VAL A 66 3.61 -9.36 3.25
CA VAL A 66 4.02 -8.05 2.73
C VAL A 66 2.82 -7.29 2.15
N PHE A 67 1.89 -7.97 1.50
CA PHE A 67 0.69 -7.34 0.92
C PHE A 67 -0.32 -6.80 1.95
N LEU A 68 -0.18 -7.12 3.24
CA LEU A 68 -0.94 -6.44 4.30
C LEU A 68 -0.60 -4.94 4.32
N PHE A 69 0.68 -4.60 4.09
CA PHE A 69 1.11 -3.21 3.95
C PHE A 69 0.47 -2.57 2.72
N THR A 70 0.42 -3.27 1.58
CA THR A 70 -0.26 -2.78 0.36
C THR A 70 -1.74 -2.47 0.63
N LEU A 71 -2.45 -3.32 1.37
CA LEU A 71 -3.83 -3.04 1.76
C LEU A 71 -3.94 -1.77 2.62
N SER A 72 -3.04 -1.60 3.61
CA SER A 72 -2.98 -0.39 4.44
C SER A 72 -2.65 0.87 3.62
N HIS A 73 -1.72 0.76 2.66
CA HIS A 73 -1.34 1.79 1.71
C HIS A 73 -2.53 2.23 0.84
N GLU A 74 -3.24 1.30 0.21
CA GLU A 74 -4.40 1.65 -0.61
C GLU A 74 -5.55 2.24 0.25
N CYS A 75 -5.75 1.75 1.47
CA CYS A 75 -6.69 2.36 2.41
C CYS A 75 -6.27 3.78 2.85
N THR A 76 -4.98 4.11 2.80
CA THR A 76 -4.50 5.49 3.00
C THR A 76 -5.03 6.42 1.91
N HIS A 77 -5.06 5.94 0.66
CA HIS A 77 -5.59 6.64 -0.52
C HIS A 77 -7.12 6.54 -0.67
N ARG A 78 -7.78 5.70 0.13
CA ARG A 78 -9.24 5.43 0.07
C ARG A 78 -9.71 4.91 -1.30
N SER A 79 -8.81 4.20 -2.00
CA SER A 79 -9.05 3.61 -3.32
C SER A 79 -9.78 2.25 -3.32
N PRO A 80 -9.60 1.32 -2.34
CA PRO A 80 -10.02 -0.07 -2.55
C PRO A 80 -11.51 -0.30 -2.29
N PHE A 81 -12.15 0.53 -1.47
CA PHE A 81 -13.56 0.37 -1.10
C PHE A 81 -14.35 1.65 -1.43
N PRO A 82 -15.64 1.55 -1.78
CA PRO A 82 -16.48 2.72 -2.02
C PRO A 82 -16.72 3.55 -0.74
N SER A 83 -16.49 2.97 0.44
CA SER A 83 -16.70 3.62 1.74
C SER A 83 -15.38 4.00 2.40
N ASP A 84 -15.21 5.29 2.64
CA ASP A 84 -14.05 5.85 3.36
C ASP A 84 -13.95 5.30 4.78
N ARG A 85 -15.08 5.05 5.45
CA ARG A 85 -15.11 4.46 6.79
C ARG A 85 -14.59 3.02 6.80
N VAL A 86 -14.89 2.27 5.75
CA VAL A 86 -14.37 0.90 5.59
C VAL A 86 -12.86 0.95 5.35
N CYS A 87 -12.39 1.85 4.48
CA CYS A 87 -10.95 2.06 4.30
C CYS A 87 -10.26 2.44 5.62
N ASP A 88 -10.86 3.35 6.39
CA ASP A 88 -10.30 3.79 7.67
C ASP A 88 -10.27 2.62 8.68
N GLY A 89 -11.34 1.83 8.79
CA GLY A 89 -11.38 0.66 9.68
C GLY A 89 -10.38 -0.43 9.29
N VAL A 90 -10.32 -0.79 8.01
CA VAL A 90 -9.35 -1.78 7.50
C VAL A 90 -7.91 -1.29 7.68
N GLY A 91 -7.65 -0.02 7.39
CA GLY A 91 -6.34 0.60 7.58
C GLY A 91 -5.86 0.54 9.03
N HIS A 92 -6.74 0.84 10.00
CA HIS A 92 -6.42 0.69 11.42
C HIS A 92 -6.17 -0.77 11.83
N ALA A 93 -6.99 -1.71 11.34
CA ALA A 93 -6.79 -3.13 11.63
C ALA A 93 -5.42 -3.60 11.12
N MET A 94 -5.04 -3.22 9.89
CA MET A 94 -3.71 -3.52 9.35
C MET A 94 -2.61 -2.78 10.11
N GLY A 95 -2.84 -1.56 10.55
CA GLY A 95 -1.89 -0.81 11.38
C GLY A 95 -1.57 -1.52 12.69
N VAL A 96 -2.53 -2.22 13.31
CA VAL A 96 -2.26 -3.07 14.49
C VAL A 96 -1.39 -4.26 14.11
N VAL A 97 -1.74 -4.97 13.04
CA VAL A 97 -1.00 -6.17 12.59
C VAL A 97 0.45 -5.83 12.19
N LEU A 98 0.65 -4.68 11.54
CA LEU A 98 1.94 -4.22 11.04
C LEU A 98 2.76 -3.44 12.09
N ILE A 99 2.20 -3.17 13.27
CA ILE A 99 2.80 -2.28 14.27
C ILE A 99 3.12 -0.91 13.65
N LEU A 100 2.17 -0.39 12.87
CA LEU A 100 2.27 0.83 12.09
C LEU A 100 1.04 1.71 12.35
N PRO A 101 1.11 2.74 13.22
CA PRO A 101 -0.04 3.57 13.54
C PRO A 101 -0.65 4.22 12.29
N PHE A 102 -1.84 3.78 11.92
CA PHE A 102 -2.42 4.08 10.61
C PHE A 102 -2.61 5.58 10.33
N HIS A 103 -3.06 6.35 11.31
CA HIS A 103 -3.22 7.81 11.14
C HIS A 103 -1.88 8.52 10.91
N TRP A 104 -0.85 8.13 11.65
CA TRP A 104 0.49 8.68 11.46
C TRP A 104 1.03 8.31 10.08
N PHE A 105 0.93 7.03 9.71
CA PHE A 105 1.35 6.54 8.41
C PHE A 105 0.61 7.24 7.27
N ARG A 106 -0.71 7.43 7.37
CA ARG A 106 -1.48 8.17 6.37
C ARG A 106 -0.96 9.59 6.18
N ALA A 107 -0.70 10.33 7.26
CA ALA A 107 -0.18 11.69 7.17
C ALA A 107 1.22 11.71 6.53
N PHE A 108 2.12 10.83 6.98
CA PHE A 108 3.47 10.64 6.44
C PHE A 108 3.43 10.34 4.94
N HIS A 109 2.64 9.35 4.55
CA HIS A 109 2.59 8.83 3.20
C HIS A 109 1.93 9.81 2.21
N LEU A 110 0.89 10.53 2.63
CA LEU A 110 0.30 11.60 1.79
C LEU A 110 1.25 12.79 1.63
N ALA A 111 2.07 13.11 2.65
CA ALA A 111 3.12 14.11 2.52
C ALA A 111 4.20 13.66 1.52
N HIS A 112 4.64 12.40 1.61
CA HIS A 112 5.54 11.79 0.64
C HIS A 112 4.99 11.90 -0.79
N HIS A 113 3.74 11.49 -1.05
CA HIS A 113 3.16 11.58 -2.40
C HIS A 113 3.00 13.02 -2.92
N ARG A 114 2.76 13.99 -2.02
CA ARG A 114 2.65 15.39 -2.40
C ARG A 114 4.00 15.99 -2.78
N TYR A 115 5.07 15.57 -2.11
CA TYR A 115 6.39 16.18 -2.19
C TYR A 115 7.48 15.20 -2.62
N THR A 116 7.12 14.13 -3.33
CA THR A 116 7.98 12.99 -3.63
C THR A 116 9.34 13.43 -4.18
N ASN A 117 10.42 12.98 -3.54
CA ASN A 117 11.79 13.30 -3.89
C ASN A 117 12.16 14.81 -3.83
N ILE A 118 11.42 15.63 -3.09
CA ILE A 118 11.77 17.03 -2.84
C ILE A 118 12.50 17.13 -1.48
N PRO A 119 13.81 17.45 -1.47
CA PRO A 119 14.58 17.56 -0.23
C PRO A 119 13.96 18.56 0.76
N GLY A 120 13.90 18.17 2.03
CA GLY A 120 13.32 18.98 3.11
C GLY A 120 11.79 19.08 3.12
N GLN A 121 11.09 18.38 2.22
CA GLN A 121 9.62 18.31 2.19
C GLN A 121 9.09 16.87 2.18
N ASP A 122 9.82 15.95 1.54
CA ASP A 122 9.51 14.53 1.56
C ASP A 122 10.01 13.90 2.88
N PRO A 123 9.13 13.42 3.76
CA PRO A 123 9.54 12.83 5.03
C PRO A 123 10.30 11.50 4.85
N GLU A 124 10.21 10.84 3.69
CA GLU A 124 11.04 9.65 3.40
C GLU A 124 12.53 9.97 3.21
N LEU A 125 12.87 11.23 2.98
CA LEU A 125 14.27 11.66 2.80
C LEU A 125 14.97 12.01 4.12
N GLU A 126 14.28 11.99 5.26
CA GLU A 126 14.80 12.45 6.56
C GLU A 126 15.93 11.57 7.16
N GLY A 127 16.31 10.46 6.51
CA GLY A 127 17.38 9.56 6.98
C GLY A 127 18.69 9.56 6.18
N GLY A 128 18.77 10.29 5.06
CA GLY A 128 19.87 10.16 4.09
C GLY A 128 19.92 8.77 3.42
N LYS A 129 20.49 8.69 2.21
CA LYS A 129 20.68 7.40 1.54
C LYS A 129 22.03 6.80 1.93
N PRO A 130 22.15 5.47 2.10
CA PRO A 130 23.45 4.86 2.34
C PRO A 130 24.40 5.15 1.16
N GLU A 131 25.54 5.77 1.43
CA GLU A 131 26.52 6.16 0.41
C GLU A 131 27.58 5.08 0.15
N THR A 132 27.63 4.04 0.98
CA THR A 132 28.61 2.95 0.89
C THR A 132 27.92 1.60 0.91
N LEU A 133 28.57 0.58 0.35
CA LEU A 133 28.09 -0.80 0.41
C LEU A 133 27.89 -1.27 1.86
N ARG A 134 28.80 -0.90 2.78
CA ARG A 134 28.67 -1.21 4.21
C ARG A 134 27.45 -0.53 4.83
N GLY A 135 27.21 0.75 4.50
CA GLY A 135 26.02 1.47 4.94
C GLY A 135 24.74 0.86 4.40
N TRP A 136 24.76 0.40 3.15
CA TRP A 136 23.63 -0.30 2.54
C TRP A 136 23.36 -1.64 3.23
N LEU A 137 24.40 -2.44 3.51
CA LEU A 137 24.29 -3.71 4.23
C LEU A 137 23.82 -3.57 5.68
N TRP A 138 24.05 -2.42 6.32
CA TRP A 138 23.52 -2.14 7.66
C TRP A 138 22.05 -1.71 7.62
N HIS A 139 21.61 -1.14 6.50
CA HIS A 139 20.27 -0.60 6.33
C HIS A 139 19.23 -1.67 5.94
N VAL A 140 19.64 -2.71 5.21
CA VAL A 140 18.80 -3.83 4.74
C VAL A 140 18.95 -5.03 5.66
#